data_AF-A6LPK5-F1
#
_entry.id   AF-A6LPK5-F1
#
_cell.length_a   1.000
_cell.length_b   1.000
_cell.length_c   1.000
_cell.angle_alpha   90.00
_cell.angle_beta   90.00
_cell.angle_gamma   90.00
#
_symmetry.space_group_name_H-M   'P 1'
#
loop_
_entity.id
_entity.type
_entity.pdbx_description
1 polymer ?
#
loop_
_entity_poly.entity_id
_entity_poly.type
_entity_poly.pdbx_seq_one_letter_code
_entity_poly.pdbx_strand_id
1 'polypeptide(L)'
;MKTKLILKRTIITGFIIFFAFSYIRQSMTMNRIQKEIDSKQVQLNEIKQKNERLQDEVDKINSNSSDYLEKLARERLGMIKPGEKVVNGEITNQN
;
A
#
# COMPACT_ATOMS: atom_id res chain seq x y z
N MET A 1 45.72 -37.05 30.16
CA MET A 1 44.39 -37.26 29.52
C MET A 1 43.37 -36.15 29.84
N LYS A 2 43.32 -35.63 31.09
CA LYS A 2 42.34 -34.62 31.53
C LYS A 2 42.41 -33.27 30.78
N THR A 3 43.60 -32.79 30.41
CA THR A 3 43.79 -31.54 29.66
C THR A 3 43.23 -31.58 28.23
N LYS A 4 43.35 -32.72 27.54
CA LYS A 4 42.75 -32.92 26.20
C LYS A 4 41.21 -32.90 26.24
N LEU A 5 40.61 -33.38 27.34
CA LEU A 5 39.16 -33.33 27.56
C LEU A 5 38.66 -31.90 27.83
N ILE A 6 39.39 -31.13 28.64
CA ILE A 6 39.05 -29.73 28.90
C ILE A 6 39.14 -28.90 27.62
N LEU A 7 40.17 -29.13 26.80
CA LEU A 7 40.35 -28.44 25.51
C LEU A 7 39.25 -28.79 24.50
N LYS A 8 38.83 -30.07 24.41
CA LYS A 8 37.67 -30.44 23.59
C LYS A 8 36.38 -29.75 24.07
N ARG A 9 36.18 -29.65 25.39
CA ARG A 9 34.98 -29.01 25.97
C ARG A 9 34.93 -27.51 25.65
N THR A 10 36.06 -26.80 25.77
CA THR A 10 36.11 -25.37 25.44
C THR A 10 35.91 -25.09 23.96
N ILE A 11 36.44 -25.93 23.06
CA ILE A 11 36.19 -25.80 21.61
C ILE A 11 34.71 -25.97 21.29
N ILE A 12 34.05 -26.99 21.88
CA ILE A 12 32.62 -27.24 21.69
C ILE A 12 31.78 -26.06 22.22
N THR A 13 32.10 -25.55 23.41
CA THR A 13 31.41 -24.38 23.97
C THR A 13 31.56 -23.14 23.08
N GLY A 14 32.76 -22.88 22.54
CA GLY A 14 33.00 -21.77 21.61
C GLY A 14 32.16 -21.91 20.34
N PHE A 15 32.05 -23.12 19.79
CA PHE A 15 31.19 -23.41 18.64
C PHE A 15 29.71 -23.10 18.95
N ILE A 16 29.20 -23.56 20.10
CA ILE A 16 27.81 -23.32 20.51
C ILE A 16 27.53 -21.82 20.64
N ILE A 17 28.44 -21.05 21.22
CA ILE A 17 28.29 -19.59 21.37
C ILE A 17 28.24 -18.91 20.00
N PHE A 18 29.11 -19.30 19.07
CA PHE A 18 29.12 -18.77 17.71
C PHE A 18 27.80 -19.04 16.98
N PHE A 19 27.31 -20.28 17.05
CA PHE A 19 26.03 -20.65 16.45
C PHE A 19 24.85 -19.90 17.09
N ALA A 20 24.82 -19.77 18.42
CA ALA A 20 23.78 -19.01 19.11
C ALA A 20 23.76 -17.54 18.66
N PHE A 21 24.93 -16.89 18.55
CA PHE A 21 25.03 -15.51 18.06
C PHE A 21 24.52 -15.35 16.62
N SER A 22 24.92 -16.27 15.73
CA SER A 22 24.43 -16.29 14.34
C SER A 22 22.92 -16.49 14.29
N TYR A 23 22.39 -17.39 15.11
CA TYR A 23 20.96 -17.71 15.15
C TYR A 23 20.11 -16.51 15.61
N ILE A 24 20.56 -15.78 16.64
CA ILE A 24 19.88 -14.57 17.13
C ILE A 24 19.80 -13.50 16.04
N ARG A 25 20.91 -13.26 15.31
CA ARG A 25 20.92 -12.30 14.19
C ARG A 25 19.98 -12.71 13.08
N GLN A 26 19.94 -14.00 12.75
CA GLN A 26 19.07 -14.54 11.70
C GLN A 26 17.59 -14.44 12.10
N SER A 27 17.27 -14.67 13.37
CA SER A 27 15.91 -14.56 13.91
C SER A 27 15.37 -13.12 13.86
N MET A 28 16.19 -12.10 14.11
CA MET A 28 15.78 -10.70 13.96
C MET A 28 15.50 -10.33 12.50
N THR A 29 16.34 -10.78 11.58
CA THR A 29 16.15 -10.56 10.14
C THR A 29 14.85 -11.20 9.65
N MET A 30 14.53 -12.42 10.11
CA MET A 30 13.30 -13.11 9.75
C MET A 30 12.05 -12.32 10.19
N ASN A 31 12.05 -11.80 11.43
CA ASN A 31 10.94 -10.97 11.92
C ASN A 31 10.77 -9.67 11.12
N ARG A 32 11.88 -9.06 10.67
CA ARG A 32 11.83 -7.86 9.83
C ARG A 32 11.23 -8.17 8.46
N ILE A 33 11.65 -9.27 7.83
CA ILE A 33 11.14 -9.72 6.53
C ILE A 33 9.65 -10.01 6.62
N GLN A 34 9.19 -10.70 7.67
CA GLN A 34 7.76 -11.00 7.85
C GLN A 34 6.92 -9.72 7.95
N LYS A 35 7.36 -8.74 8.75
CA LYS A 35 6.67 -7.44 8.83
C LYS A 35 6.64 -6.70 7.50
N GLU A 36 7.70 -6.81 6.71
CA GLU A 36 7.79 -6.18 5.40
C GLU A 36 6.84 -6.86 4.40
N ILE A 37 6.69 -8.19 4.45
CA ILE A 37 5.72 -8.95 3.68
C ILE A 37 4.30 -8.53 4.06
N ASP A 38 3.98 -8.48 5.35
CA ASP A 38 2.65 -8.11 5.82
C ASP A 38 2.27 -6.69 5.37
N SER A 39 3.21 -5.74 5.51
CA SER A 39 3.02 -4.37 5.04
C SER A 39 2.81 -4.27 3.52
N LYS A 40 3.60 -5.01 2.74
CA LYS A 40 3.44 -5.06 1.28
C LYS A 40 2.11 -5.71 0.88
N GLN A 41 1.66 -6.73 1.61
CA GLN A 41 0.38 -7.38 1.36
C GLN A 41 -0.81 -6.45 1.62
N VAL A 42 -0.74 -5.63 2.68
CA VAL A 42 -1.74 -4.59 2.93
C VAL A 42 -1.78 -3.58 1.79
N GLN A 43 -0.62 -3.06 1.37
CA GLN A 43 -0.54 -2.13 0.23
C GLN A 43 -1.08 -2.75 -1.06
N LEU A 44 -0.80 -4.03 -1.31
CA LEU A 44 -1.29 -4.75 -2.47
C LEU A 44 -2.82 -4.86 -2.44
N ASN A 45 -3.39 -5.18 -1.29
CA ASN A 45 -4.84 -5.22 -1.10
C ASN A 45 -5.48 -3.84 -1.30
N GLU A 46 -4.89 -2.77 -0.77
CA GLU A 46 -5.39 -1.40 -0.98
C GLU A 46 -5.35 -0.99 -2.45
N ILE A 47 -4.24 -1.25 -3.13
CA ILE A 47 -4.09 -0.96 -4.57
C ILE A 47 -5.09 -1.79 -5.38
N LYS A 48 -5.26 -3.07 -5.05
CA LYS A 48 -6.22 -3.95 -5.74
C LYS A 48 -7.65 -3.46 -5.54
N GLN A 49 -8.04 -3.12 -4.31
CA GLN A 49 -9.37 -2.58 -4.03
C GLN A 49 -9.60 -1.23 -4.73
N LYS A 50 -8.58 -0.38 -4.82
CA LYS A 50 -8.65 0.86 -5.60
C LYS A 50 -8.81 0.58 -7.09
N ASN A 51 -8.09 -0.41 -7.61
CA ASN A 51 -8.19 -0.82 -9.00
C ASN A 51 -9.60 -1.36 -9.32
N GLU A 52 -10.13 -2.26 -8.49
CA GLU A 52 -11.50 -2.79 -8.63
C GLU A 52 -12.55 -1.66 -8.62
N ARG A 53 -12.43 -0.68 -7.72
CA ARG A 53 -13.34 0.49 -7.70
C ARG A 53 -13.26 1.33 -8.96
N LEU A 54 -12.05 1.56 -9.47
CA LEU A 54 -11.83 2.31 -10.71
C LEU A 54 -12.36 1.54 -11.93
N GLN A 55 -12.19 0.22 -11.94
CA GLN A 55 -12.72 -0.67 -12.97
C GLN A 55 -14.26 -0.60 -12.98
N ASP A 56 -14.89 -0.70 -11.81
CA ASP A 56 -16.35 -0.55 -11.67
C ASP A 56 -16.85 0.83 -12.14
N GLU A 57 -16.08 1.90 -11.87
CA GLU A 57 -16.41 3.26 -12.33
C GLU A 57 -16.29 3.38 -13.85
N VAL A 58 -15.22 2.81 -14.43
CA VAL A 58 -15.03 2.73 -15.88
C VAL A 58 -16.13 1.91 -16.55
N ASP A 59 -16.52 0.78 -15.98
CA ASP A 59 -17.56 -0.08 -16.53
C ASP A 59 -18.95 0.59 -16.45
N LYS A 60 -19.22 1.35 -15.38
CA LYS A 60 -20.43 2.19 -15.27
C LYS A 60 -20.45 3.31 -16.30
N ILE A 61 -19.30 3.93 -16.58
CA ILE A 61 -19.15 4.97 -17.62
C ILE A 61 -19.39 4.36 -19.01
N ASN A 62 -18.77 3.22 -19.30
CA ASN A 62 -18.85 2.56 -20.60
C ASN A 62 -20.25 2.00 -20.89
N SER A 63 -20.96 1.53 -19.86
CA SER A 63 -22.32 0.98 -19.98
C SER A 63 -23.41 2.05 -20.15
N ASN A 64 -23.16 3.32 -19.78
CA ASN A 64 -24.09 4.46 -19.94
C ASN A 64 -23.63 5.46 -21.01
N SER A 65 -23.14 4.89 -22.12
CA SER A 65 -22.09 5.32 -23.05
C SER A 65 -22.11 6.71 -23.74
N SER A 66 -22.95 7.69 -23.40
CA SER A 66 -22.81 9.04 -23.99
C SER A 66 -23.09 10.18 -23.04
N ASP A 67 -24.26 10.18 -22.42
CA ASP A 67 -24.72 11.32 -21.61
C ASP A 67 -23.94 11.45 -20.29
N TYR A 68 -23.56 10.33 -19.68
CA TYR A 68 -22.77 10.35 -18.44
C TYR A 68 -21.34 10.80 -18.70
N LEU A 69 -20.73 10.32 -19.79
CA LEU A 69 -19.38 10.72 -20.19
C LEU A 69 -19.34 12.21 -20.57
N GLU A 70 -20.35 12.69 -21.28
CA GLU A 70 -20.49 14.11 -21.63
C GLU A 70 -20.65 14.97 -20.37
N LYS A 71 -21.52 14.57 -19.43
CA LYS A 71 -21.72 15.31 -18.18
C LYS A 71 -20.44 15.36 -17.33
N LEU A 72 -19.74 14.23 -17.21
CA LEU A 72 -18.48 14.15 -16.47
C LEU A 72 -17.38 14.99 -17.13
N ALA A 73 -17.27 14.96 -18.46
CA ALA A 73 -16.35 15.81 -19.21
C ALA A 73 -16.65 17.30 -19.00
N ARG A 74 -17.94 17.69 -19.01
CA ARG A 74 -18.37 19.07 -18.74
C ARG A 74 -18.03 19.53 -17.32
N GLU A 75 -18.25 18.69 -16.32
CA GLU A 75 -17.87 19.00 -14.92
C GLU A 75 -16.36 19.12 -14.76
N ARG A 76 -15.57 18.24 -15.39
CA ARG A 76 -14.10 18.27 -15.33
C ARG A 76 -13.47 19.40 -16.13
N LEU A 77 -14.11 19.82 -17.23
CA LEU A 77 -13.63 20.89 -18.11
C LEU A 77 -14.27 22.25 -17.82
N GLY A 78 -15.20 22.34 -16.86
CA GLY A 78 -15.93 23.57 -16.54
C GLY A 78 -16.80 24.10 -17.69
N MET A 79 -17.28 23.21 -18.57
CA MET A 79 -18.03 23.59 -19.77
C MET A 79 -19.54 23.55 -19.52
N ILE A 80 -20.24 24.65 -19.84
CA ILE A 80 -21.70 24.77 -19.78
C ILE A 80 -22.33 24.51 -21.15
N LYS A 81 -23.57 23.97 -21.20
CA LYS A 81 -24.23 23.71 -22.49
C LYS A 81 -24.58 25.04 -23.17
N PRO A 82 -24.43 25.18 -24.51
CA PRO A 82 -24.90 26.37 -25.21
C PRO A 82 -26.41 26.54 -24.99
N GLY A 83 -26.78 27.55 -24.20
CA GLY A 83 -28.16 27.84 -23.77
C GLY A 83 -28.38 27.90 -22.25
N GLU A 84 -27.43 27.46 -21.42
CA GLU A 84 -27.52 27.56 -19.95
C GLU A 84 -26.89 28.86 -19.46
N LYS A 85 -27.63 29.68 -18.69
CA LYS A 85 -27.10 30.88 -18.03
C LYS A 85 -26.50 30.50 -16.68
N VAL A 86 -25.24 30.86 -16.46
CA VAL A 86 -24.61 30.78 -15.14
C VAL A 86 -25.28 31.81 -14.24
N VAL A 87 -26.16 31.36 -13.33
CA VAL A 87 -26.62 32.20 -12.23
C VAL A 87 -25.55 32.13 -11.15
N ASN A 88 -24.51 32.95 -11.31
CA ASN A 88 -23.64 33.25 -10.18
C ASN A 88 -24.52 34.04 -9.21
N GLY A 89 -24.90 33.39 -8.10
CA GLY A 89 -25.51 34.07 -6.98
C GLY A 89 -24.50 35.07 -6.44
N GLU A 90 -24.53 36.29 -6.96
CA GLU A 90 -24.02 37.45 -6.24
C GLU A 90 -24.76 37.46 -4.91
N ILE A 91 -24.05 37.03 -3.86
CA ILE A 91 -24.46 37.21 -2.48
C ILE A 91 -24.50 38.73 -2.28
N THR A 92 -25.66 39.33 -2.53
CA THR A 92 -25.96 40.70 -2.15
C THR A 92 -25.92 40.75 -0.63
N ASN A 93 -24.73 41.00 -0.09
CA ASN A 93 -24.56 41.48 1.28
C ASN A 93 -25.01 42.94 1.25
N GLN A 94 -26.31 43.17 1.44
CA GLN A 94 -26.82 44.47 1.87
C GLN A 94 -26.92 44.46 3.39
N ASN A 95 -26.17 45.39 3.99
CA ASN A 95 -26.34 45.90 5.36
C ASN A 95 -27.79 46.28 5.65
#